data_AF-A0A353PTH6-F1
#
_entry.id   AF-A0A353PTH6-F1
#
_cell.length_a   1.000
_cell.length_b   1.000
_cell.length_c   1.000
_cell.angle_alpha   90.00
_cell.angle_beta   90.00
_cell.angle_gamma   90.00
#
_symmetry.space_group_name_H-M   'P 1'
#
loop_
_entity.id
_entity.type
_entity.pdbx_description
1 polymer ?
#
loop_
_entity_poly.entity_id
_entity_poly.type
_entity_poly.pdbx_seq_one_letter_code
_entity_poly.pdbx_strand_id
1 'polypeptide(L)'
;MQNFKLKKNENSEDNRAIRLLESETNWTFMTSSLLSLSNGNYVFTSGANTEEGVYSEKNVQGESFIQFRSFSKNAFFDGFYTVTKNESSLVLQPVKIHINGSFSYSGSAISLEKKKED
;
A
#
# COMPACT_ATOMS: atom_id res chain seq x y z
N MET A 1 -18.21 8.03 -24.81
CA MET A 1 -16.94 8.14 -24.06
C MET A 1 -17.20 9.05 -22.88
N GLN A 2 -17.18 8.52 -21.65
CA GLN A 2 -17.46 9.30 -20.44
C GLN A 2 -16.13 9.79 -19.85
N ASN A 3 -15.91 11.10 -19.93
CA ASN A 3 -14.78 11.77 -19.29
C ASN A 3 -15.10 11.97 -17.81
N PHE A 4 -14.40 11.27 -16.93
CA PHE A 4 -14.42 11.58 -15.50
C PHE A 4 -13.43 12.72 -15.24
N LYS A 5 -13.96 13.93 -15.02
CA LYS A 5 -13.18 15.02 -14.41
C LYS A 5 -13.13 14.76 -12.90
N LEU A 6 -11.96 14.39 -12.39
CA LEU A 6 -11.70 14.33 -10.95
C LEU A 6 -11.80 15.76 -10.38
N LYS A 7 -12.74 15.96 -9.46
CA LYS A 7 -12.78 17.15 -8.62
C LYS A 7 -11.54 17.12 -7.72
N LYS A 8 -10.70 18.13 -7.84
CA LYS A 8 -9.56 18.36 -6.96
C LYS A 8 -10.11 18.77 -5.59
N ASN A 9 -10.20 17.83 -4.66
CA ASN A 9 -10.60 18.11 -3.28
C ASN A 9 -9.42 18.77 -2.54
N GLU A 10 -9.71 19.92 -1.93
CA GLU A 10 -8.80 20.78 -1.17
C GLU A 10 -8.46 20.19 0.20
N ASN A 11 -7.83 19.01 0.22
CA ASN A 11 -7.16 18.44 1.39
C ASN A 11 -5.96 17.58 0.96
N SER A 12 -5.07 18.16 0.15
CA SER A 12 -3.99 17.42 -0.53
C SER A 12 -2.86 16.91 0.39
N GLU A 13 -2.88 17.25 1.67
CA GLU A 13 -1.92 16.69 2.63
C GLU A 13 -2.45 15.46 3.38
N ASP A 14 -3.75 15.38 3.67
CA ASP A 14 -4.34 14.29 4.48
C ASP A 14 -4.61 13.00 3.71
N ASN A 15 -4.64 13.05 2.38
CA ASN A 15 -4.87 11.89 1.51
C ASN A 15 -3.59 11.29 0.92
N ARG A 16 -2.42 11.61 1.48
CA ARG A 16 -1.16 11.00 1.05
C ARG A 16 -1.19 9.50 1.29
N ALA A 17 -0.79 8.71 0.29
CA ALA A 17 -0.85 7.25 0.34
C ALA A 17 -0.06 6.70 1.54
N ILE A 18 1.04 7.37 1.90
CA ILE A 18 1.86 7.01 3.07
C ILE A 18 1.12 7.22 4.40
N ARG A 19 0.36 8.32 4.54
CA ARG A 19 -0.44 8.58 5.74
C ARG A 19 -1.56 7.56 5.91
N LEU A 20 -2.14 7.09 4.81
CA LEU A 20 -3.14 6.03 4.84
C LEU A 20 -2.49 4.71 5.29
N LEU A 21 -1.35 4.34 4.71
CA LEU A 21 -0.62 3.12 5.07
C LEU A 21 -0.20 3.11 6.55
N GLU A 22 0.40 4.21 7.02
CA GLU A 22 0.93 4.37 8.39
C GLU A 22 -0.14 4.76 9.42
N SER A 23 -1.40 4.82 9.02
CA SER A 23 -2.49 5.14 9.94
C SER A 23 -2.69 4.08 11.03
N GLU A 24 -2.12 2.89 10.85
CA GLU A 24 -1.92 1.88 11.88
C GLU A 24 -0.48 1.38 11.78
N THR A 25 0.10 0.97 12.91
CA THR A 25 1.44 0.34 12.94
C THR A 25 1.38 -1.14 12.56
N ASN A 26 0.20 -1.76 12.68
CA ASN A 26 0.00 -3.19 12.53
C ASN A 26 -1.29 -3.47 11.74
N TRP A 27 -1.14 -4.23 10.67
CA TRP A 27 -2.21 -4.64 9.78
C TRP A 27 -2.24 -6.17 9.66
N THR A 28 -3.42 -6.76 9.76
CA THR A 28 -3.62 -8.21 9.61
C THR A 28 -4.06 -8.54 8.19
N PHE A 29 -3.47 -9.58 7.60
CA PHE A 29 -3.89 -10.16 6.33
C PHE A 29 -4.38 -11.60 6.55
N MET A 30 -5.57 -11.92 6.02
CA MET A 30 -6.22 -13.23 6.16
C MET A 30 -6.17 -13.77 7.61
N THR A 31 -6.52 -12.91 8.57
CA THR A 31 -6.60 -13.14 10.02
C THR A 31 -5.35 -13.64 10.76
N SER A 32 -4.29 -14.03 10.04
CA SER A 32 -3.15 -14.77 10.60
C SER A 32 -1.78 -14.23 10.20
N SER A 33 -1.71 -13.47 9.10
CA SER A 33 -0.47 -12.81 8.68
C SER A 33 -0.45 -11.37 9.18
N LEU A 34 0.73 -10.87 9.53
CA LEU A 34 0.90 -9.55 10.14
C LEU A 34 1.87 -8.71 9.30
N LEU A 35 1.43 -7.53 8.86
CA LEU A 35 2.27 -6.47 8.32
C LEU A 35 2.48 -5.41 9.41
N SER A 36 3.73 -5.27 9.86
CA SER A 36 4.16 -4.22 10.79
C SER A 36 4.90 -3.12 10.05
N LEU A 37 4.62 -1.86 10.39
CA LEU A 37 5.18 -0.67 9.75
C LEU A 37 5.85 0.22 10.79
N SER A 38 7.09 0.63 10.52
CA SER A 38 7.81 1.57 11.40
C SER A 38 8.88 2.34 10.63
N ASN A 39 8.77 3.67 10.63
CA ASN A 39 9.79 4.59 10.13
C ASN A 39 10.29 4.23 8.70
N GLY A 40 9.38 3.89 7.78
CA GLY A 40 9.71 3.50 6.41
C GLY A 40 10.22 2.07 6.24
N ASN A 41 10.22 1.25 7.28
CA ASN A 41 10.57 -0.17 7.25
C ASN A 41 9.32 -1.02 7.51
N TYR A 42 9.19 -2.12 6.80
CA TYR A 42 8.12 -3.09 7.06
C TYR A 42 8.67 -4.46 7.42
N VAL A 43 7.88 -5.18 8.20
CA VAL A 43 8.05 -6.61 8.47
C VAL A 43 6.72 -7.29 8.18
N PHE A 44 6.70 -8.28 7.31
CA PHE A 44 5.55 -9.12 7.03
C PHE A 44 5.81 -10.55 7.49
N THR A 45 4.96 -11.04 8.39
CA THR A 45 5.04 -12.42 8.91
C THR A 45 3.83 -13.21 8.44
N SER A 46 4.07 -14.38 7.86
CA SER A 46 3.02 -15.33 7.44
C SER A 46 3.45 -16.77 7.75
N GLY A 47 2.90 -17.34 8.82
CA GLY A 47 3.35 -18.63 9.35
C GLY A 47 4.81 -18.58 9.80
N ALA A 48 5.64 -19.48 9.26
CA ALA A 48 7.09 -19.51 9.53
C ALA A 48 7.91 -18.54 8.65
N ASN A 49 7.27 -17.87 7.69
CA ASN A 49 7.96 -16.96 6.78
C ASN A 49 7.95 -15.54 7.33
N THR A 50 9.12 -14.89 7.30
CA THR A 50 9.26 -13.47 7.58
C THR A 50 9.89 -12.80 6.37
N GLU A 51 9.30 -11.69 5.97
CA GLU A 51 9.76 -10.81 4.92
C GLU A 51 10.01 -9.41 5.50
N GLU A 52 11.14 -8.82 5.16
CA GLU A 52 11.52 -7.48 5.60
C GLU A 52 11.86 -6.62 4.40
N GLY A 53 11.68 -5.32 4.55
CA GLY A 53 12.08 -4.37 3.52
C GLY A 53 11.76 -2.94 3.91
N VAL A 54 11.79 -2.07 2.89
CA VAL A 54 11.47 -0.65 3.03
C VAL A 54 10.24 -0.30 2.23
N TYR A 55 9.52 0.72 2.68
CA TYR A 55 8.45 1.35 1.93
C TYR A 55 8.62 2.86 1.87
N SER A 56 8.13 3.47 0.80
CA SER A 56 8.19 4.92 0.62
C SER A 56 7.08 5.41 -0.29
N GLU A 57 6.73 6.69 -0.18
CA GLU A 57 5.79 7.31 -1.12
C GLU A 57 6.49 7.69 -2.42
N LYS A 58 5.84 7.40 -3.55
CA LYS A 58 6.26 7.87 -4.87
C LYS A 58 5.12 8.62 -5.54
N ASN A 59 5.38 9.86 -5.91
CA ASN A 59 4.46 10.68 -6.69
C ASN A 59 4.81 10.58 -8.18
N VAL A 60 3.81 10.23 -9.01
CA VAL A 60 3.94 10.17 -10.48
C VAL A 60 2.75 10.88 -11.10
N GLN A 61 3.02 11.95 -11.86
CA GLN A 61 1.99 12.77 -12.53
C GLN A 61 0.85 13.27 -11.62
N GLY A 62 1.15 13.50 -10.33
CA GLY A 62 0.17 13.97 -9.35
C GLY A 62 -0.60 12.85 -8.63
N GLU A 63 -0.38 11.59 -9.00
CA GLU A 63 -0.88 10.42 -8.29
C GLU A 63 0.16 9.91 -7.29
N SER A 64 -0.31 9.49 -6.11
CA SER A 64 0.54 9.02 -5.02
C SER A 64 0.46 7.50 -4.87
N PHE A 65 1.62 6.85 -4.88
CA PHE A 65 1.77 5.41 -4.75
C PHE A 65 2.65 5.07 -3.55
N ILE A 66 2.50 3.87 -3.02
CA ILE A 66 3.49 3.27 -2.13
C ILE A 66 4.40 2.37 -2.96
N GLN A 67 5.70 2.55 -2.81
CA GLN A 67 6.69 1.60 -3.30
C GLN A 67 7.19 0.75 -2.13
N PHE A 68 6.91 -0.55 -2.16
CA PHE A 68 7.61 -1.53 -1.34
C PHE A 68 8.86 -2.02 -2.07
N ARG A 69 9.93 -2.26 -1.31
CA ARG A 69 11.14 -2.95 -1.78
C ARG A 69 11.54 -3.96 -0.74
N SER A 70 11.37 -5.23 -1.08
CA SER A 70 11.76 -6.32 -0.19
C SER A 70 13.25 -6.58 -0.23
N PHE A 71 13.78 -7.08 0.88
CA PHE A 71 15.12 -7.66 0.95
C PHE A 71 15.14 -9.14 0.54
N SER A 72 13.96 -9.75 0.39
CA SER A 72 13.79 -11.16 -0.01
C SER A 72 13.51 -11.30 -1.51
N LYS A 73 14.06 -12.35 -2.15
CA LYS A 73 13.83 -12.61 -3.59
C LYS A 73 12.41 -13.07 -3.93
N ASN A 74 11.74 -13.75 -2.99
CA ASN A 74 10.38 -14.27 -3.16
C ASN A 74 9.42 -13.50 -2.25
N ALA A 75 9.34 -12.20 -2.47
CA ALA A 75 8.57 -11.28 -1.64
C ALA A 75 7.08 -11.29 -1.99
N PHE A 76 6.25 -11.18 -0.96
CA PHE A 76 4.81 -10.90 -1.06
C PHE A 76 4.57 -9.41 -1.31
N PHE A 77 5.35 -8.51 -0.69
CA PHE A 77 5.29 -7.07 -0.93
C PHE A 77 6.51 -6.59 -1.73
N ASP A 78 6.30 -6.30 -3.01
CA ASP A 78 7.32 -5.68 -3.85
C ASP A 78 6.70 -4.87 -5.00
N GLY A 79 7.33 -3.75 -5.33
CA GLY A 79 6.85 -2.86 -6.40
C GLY A 79 5.89 -1.77 -5.91
N PHE A 80 5.01 -1.32 -6.81
CA PHE A 80 4.15 -0.15 -6.59
C PHE A 80 2.70 -0.53 -6.30
N TYR A 81 2.08 0.21 -5.40
CA TYR A 81 0.70 -0.02 -4.96
C TYR A 81 -0.05 1.30 -4.88
N THR A 82 -1.33 1.29 -5.28
CA THR A 82 -2.29 2.30 -4.80
C THR A 82 -2.81 1.88 -3.44
N VAL A 83 -3.21 2.87 -2.64
CA VAL A 83 -3.70 2.67 -1.27
C VAL A 83 -5.09 3.28 -1.16
N THR A 84 -6.06 2.46 -0.76
CA THR A 84 -7.41 2.92 -0.41
C THR A 84 -7.71 2.50 1.02
N LYS A 85 -8.20 3.42 1.85
CA LYS A 85 -8.56 3.11 3.23
C LYS A 85 -10.06 3.26 3.45
N ASN A 86 -10.62 2.32 4.20
CA ASN A 86 -11.97 2.34 4.74
C ASN A 86 -11.89 2.36 6.29
N GLU A 87 -13.02 2.40 7.00
CA GLU A 87 -13.00 2.55 8.48
C GLU A 87 -12.18 1.47 9.21
N SER A 88 -12.26 0.22 8.76
CA SER A 88 -11.62 -0.95 9.40
C SER A 88 -10.57 -1.65 8.53
N SER A 89 -10.35 -1.20 7.30
CA SER A 89 -9.49 -1.89 6.35
C SER A 89 -8.69 -0.95 5.46
N LEU A 90 -7.59 -1.47 4.94
CA LEU A 90 -6.72 -0.82 3.97
C LEU A 90 -6.48 -1.78 2.80
N VAL A 91 -6.72 -1.30 1.59
CA VAL A 91 -6.56 -2.08 0.36
C VAL A 91 -5.31 -1.60 -0.36
N LEU A 92 -4.37 -2.52 -0.57
CA LEU A 92 -3.19 -2.33 -1.40
C LEU A 92 -3.44 -3.00 -2.76
N GLN A 93 -3.49 -2.21 -3.82
CA GLN A 93 -3.69 -2.72 -5.18
C GLN A 93 -2.38 -2.59 -5.98
N PRO A 94 -1.73 -3.71 -6.36
CA PRO A 94 -0.51 -3.68 -7.16
C PRO A 94 -0.72 -2.97 -8.49
N VAL A 95 0.25 -2.14 -8.88
CA VAL A 95 0.28 -1.43 -10.16
C VAL A 95 1.65 -1.52 -10.84
N LYS A 96 1.62 -1.44 -12.18
CA LYS A 96 2.79 -1.14 -13.01
C LYS A 96 2.69 0.30 -13.48
N ILE A 97 3.77 1.07 -13.27
CA ILE A 97 3.90 2.43 -13.75
C ILE A 97 4.65 2.39 -15.08
N HIS A 98 4.06 2.96 -16.12
CA HIS A 98 4.61 3.03 -17.47
C HIS A 98 5.53 4.24 -17.64
N ILE A 99 6.37 4.22 -18.67
CA ILE A 99 7.36 5.29 -18.94
C ILE A 99 6.68 6.65 -19.15
N ASN A 100 5.49 6.66 -19.73
CA ASN A 100 4.70 7.87 -19.93
C ASN A 100 3.97 8.35 -18.65
N GLY A 101 4.24 7.74 -17.49
CA GLY A 101 3.66 8.05 -16.19
C GLY A 101 2.24 7.55 -15.95
N SER A 102 1.59 6.91 -16.92
CA SER A 102 0.33 6.21 -16.66
C SER A 102 0.60 4.93 -15.85
N PHE A 103 -0.45 4.35 -15.26
CA PHE A 103 -0.33 3.08 -14.55
C PHE A 103 -1.44 2.10 -14.97
N SER A 104 -1.20 0.82 -14.67
CA SER A 104 -2.18 -0.26 -14.86
C SER A 104 -2.12 -1.23 -13.68
N TYR A 105 -3.26 -1.80 -13.29
CA TYR A 105 -3.31 -2.85 -12.28
C TYR A 105 -2.58 -4.11 -12.74
N SER A 106 -1.79 -4.73 -11.84
CA SER A 106 -0.87 -5.82 -12.20
C SER A 106 -0.98 -7.07 -11.34
N GLY A 107 -1.97 -7.15 -10.45
CA GLY A 107 -2.19 -8.29 -9.57
C GLY A 107 -3.47 -8.15 -8.77
N SER A 108 -3.71 -9.11 -7.88
CA SER A 108 -4.87 -9.08 -6.98
C SER A 108 -4.68 -8.04 -5.88
N ALA A 109 -5.78 -7.37 -5.51
CA ALA A 109 -5.82 -6.50 -4.35
C ALA A 109 -5.53 -7.28 -3.06
N ILE A 110 -4.78 -6.66 -2.16
CA ILE A 110 -4.49 -7.17 -0.82
C ILE A 110 -5.31 -6.35 0.17
N SER A 111 -6.25 -7.00 0.83
CA SER A 111 -7.07 -6.39 1.88
C SER A 111 -6.44 -6.63 3.24
N LEU A 112 -6.03 -5.54 3.89
CA LEU A 112 -5.48 -5.51 5.23
C LEU A 112 -6.56 -5.04 6.21
N GLU A 113 -6.66 -5.68 7.36
CA GLU A 113 -7.60 -5.33 8.43
C GLU A 113 -6.82 -4.76 9.61
N LYS A 114 -7.43 -3.82 10.33
CA LYS A 114 -6.83 -3.35 11.60
C LYS A 114 -6.66 -4.55 12.52
N LYS A 115 -5.50 -4.66 13.18
CA LYS A 115 -5.32 -5.66 14.21
C LYS A 115 -6.37 -5.42 15.31
N LYS A 116 -7.18 -6.43 15.61
CA LYS A 116 -8.07 -6.38 16.76
C LYS A 116 -7.20 -6.48 18.01
N GLU A 117 -7.34 -5.52 18.93
CA GLU A 117 -6.80 -5.66 20.27
C GLU A 117 -7.61 -6.76 20.99
N ASP A 118 -6.91 -7.74 21.55
CA ASP A 118 -7.48 -8.80 22.38
C ASP A 118 -7.79 -8.30 23.80
#